data_AF-A0A7X0BVH8-F1
#
_entry.id   AF-A0A7X0BVH8-F1
#
_cell.length_a   1.000
_cell.length_b   1.000
_cell.length_c   1.000
_cell.angle_alpha   90.00
_cell.angle_beta   90.00
_cell.angle_gamma   90.00
#
_symmetry.space_group_name_H-M   'P 1'
#
loop_
_entity.id
_entity.type
_entity.pdbx_description
1 polymer ?
#
loop_
_entity_poly.entity_id
_entity_poly.type
_entity_poly.pdbx_seq_one_letter_code
_entity_poly.pdbx_strand_id
1 'polypeptide(L)' 'MTQAQFAQALERPQSFASDIERGLRRLDLVQLRDICEALNISLVEFVQRFENELALSNRAGG' A
#
# COMPACT_ATOMS: atom_id res chain seq x y z
N MET A 1 -1.52 -3.09 13.20
CA MET A 1 -2.43 -3.99 12.47
C MET A 1 -1.63 -5.18 11.99
N THR A 2 -2.10 -6.42 12.19
CA THR A 2 -1.46 -7.63 11.64
C THR A 2 -1.88 -7.86 10.17
N GLN A 3 -1.14 -8.69 9.43
CA GLN A 3 -1.54 -9.11 8.07
C GLN A 3 -2.95 -9.71 8.02
N ALA A 4 -3.34 -10.48 9.04
CA ALA A 4 -4.66 -11.07 9.12
C ALA A 4 -5.76 -10.02 9.33
N GLN A 5 -5.54 -9.05 10.21
CA GLN A 5 -6.47 -7.93 10.45
C GLN A 5 -6.59 -7.03 9.20
N PHE A 6 -5.48 -6.78 8.51
CA PHE A 6 -5.46 -6.02 7.27
C PHE A 6 -6.26 -6.69 6.16
N ALA A 7 -6.00 -7.98 5.93
CA ALA A 7 -6.73 -8.74 4.93
C ALA A 7 -8.23 -8.84 5.28
N GLN A 8 -8.57 -9.00 6.57
CA GLN A 8 -9.96 -8.98 7.02
C GLN A 8 -10.65 -7.63 6.75
N ALA A 9 -9.98 -6.51 6.97
CA ALA A 9 -10.51 -5.18 6.66
C ALA A 9 -10.80 -4.97 5.16
N LEU A 10 -10.14 -5.75 4.30
CA LEU A 10 -10.34 -5.74 2.84
C LEU A 10 -11.25 -6.87 2.34
N GLU A 11 -11.83 -7.66 3.26
CA GLU A 11 -12.59 -8.87 2.95
C GLU A 11 -11.80 -9.87 2.07
N ARG A 12 -10.50 -9.99 2.34
CA ARG A 12 -9.56 -10.86 1.63
C ARG A 12 -8.93 -11.91 2.57
N PRO A 13 -8.43 -13.05 2.04
CA PRO A 13 -7.65 -13.99 2.83
C PRO A 13 -6.30 -13.37 3.24
N GLN A 14 -5.73 -13.78 4.38
CA GLN A 14 -4.42 -13.28 4.86
C GLN A 14 -3.30 -13.46 3.82
N SER A 15 -3.38 -14.48 2.95
CA SER A 15 -2.45 -14.67 1.84
C SER A 15 -2.42 -13.47 0.88
N PHE A 16 -3.51 -12.70 0.75
CA PHE A 16 -3.53 -11.47 -0.02
C PHE A 16 -2.53 -10.44 0.51
N ALA A 17 -2.52 -10.22 1.82
CA ALA A 17 -1.55 -9.33 2.48
C ALA A 17 -0.11 -9.85 2.33
N SER A 18 0.08 -11.17 2.49
CA SER A 18 1.40 -11.80 2.32
C SER A 18 1.92 -11.67 0.89
N ASP A 19 1.08 -11.86 -0.13
CA ASP A 19 1.46 -11.73 -1.54
C ASP A 19 1.89 -10.29 -1.87
N ILE A 20 1.19 -9.28 -1.31
CA ILE A 20 1.51 -7.87 -1.53
C ILE A 20 2.87 -7.53 -0.92
N GLU A 21 3.08 -7.87 0.35
CA GLU A 21 4.32 -7.56 1.07
C GLU A 21 5.55 -8.25 0.44
N ARG A 22 5.35 -9.41 -0.19
CA ARG A 22 6.39 -10.15 -0.92
C ARG A 22 6.54 -9.72 -2.37
N GLY A 23 5.75 -8.77 -2.86
CA GLY A 23 5.77 -8.31 -4.26
C GLY A 23 5.27 -9.34 -5.28
N LEU A 24 4.58 -10.39 -4.83
CA LEU A 24 4.02 -11.45 -5.69
C LEU A 24 2.69 -11.04 -6.33
N ARG A 25 2.04 -10.00 -5.79
CA ARG A 25 0.76 -9.47 -6.29
C ARG A 25 0.92 -8.02 -6.72
N ARG A 26 0.61 -7.75 -7.99
CA ARG A 26 0.40 -6.38 -8.46
C ARG A 26 -0.96 -5.86 -7.97
N LEU A 27 -0.99 -4.60 -7.59
CA LEU A 27 -2.20 -3.88 -7.21
C LEU A 27 -2.63 -2.97 -8.34
N ASP A 28 -3.92 -2.99 -8.67
CA ASP A 28 -4.53 -1.92 -9.46
C ASP A 28 -4.90 -0.71 -8.58
N LEU A 29 -5.33 0.37 -9.21
CA LEU A 29 -5.63 1.63 -8.51
C LEU A 29 -6.84 1.52 -7.57
N VAL A 30 -7.84 0.70 -7.91
CA VAL A 30 -9.02 0.49 -7.06
C VAL A 30 -8.61 -0.29 -5.81
N GLN A 31 -7.82 -1.35 -5.98
CA GLN A 31 -7.27 -2.11 -4.86
C GLN A 31 -6.37 -1.25 -3.97
N LEU A 32 -5.55 -0.39 -4.57
CA LEU A 32 -4.73 0.55 -3.80
C LEU A 32 -5.59 1.54 -3.01
N ARG A 33 -6.71 2.01 -3.57
CA ARG A 33 -7.66 2.87 -2.89
C ARG A 33 -8.29 2.17 -1.68
N ASP A 34 -8.77 0.94 -1.84
CA ASP A 34 -9.37 0.16 -0.76
C ASP A 34 -8.36 -0.06 0.39
N ILE A 35 -7.10 -0.33 0.04
CA ILE A 35 -5.99 -0.45 1.00
C ILE A 35 -5.78 0.86 1.77
N CYS A 36 -5.79 2.00 1.08
CA CYS A 36 -5.65 3.31 1.72
C CYS A 36 -6.80 3.57 2.70
N GLU A 37 -8.05 3.27 2.30
CA GLU A 37 -9.23 3.43 3.15
C GLU A 37 -9.17 2.55 4.39
N ALA A 38 -8.77 1.27 4.26
CA ALA A 38 -8.55 0.36 5.39
C ALA A 38 -7.46 0.83 6.36
N LEU A 39 -6.51 1.63 5.88
CA LEU A 39 -5.42 2.24 6.65
C LEU A 39 -5.76 3.66 7.16
N ASN A 40 -6.97 4.14 6.89
CA ASN A 40 -7.43 5.49 7.26
C ASN A 40 -6.53 6.61 6.69
N ILE A 41 -6.10 6.44 5.44
CA ILE A 41 -5.36 7.44 4.64
C ILE A 41 -6.07 7.61 3.28
N SER A 42 -6.03 8.81 2.71
CA SER A 42 -6.57 9.00 1.35
C SER A 42 -5.58 8.50 0.28
N LEU A 43 -6.09 8.01 -0.85
CA LEU A 43 -5.25 7.62 -1.99
C LEU A 43 -4.35 8.78 -2.45
N VAL A 44 -4.89 10.01 -2.47
CA VAL A 44 -4.14 11.21 -2.90
C VAL A 44 -2.97 11.48 -1.96
N GLU A 45 -3.20 11.42 -0.65
CA GLU A 45 -2.16 11.60 0.35
C GLU A 45 -1.08 10.51 0.27
N PHE A 46 -1.49 9.26 0.05
CA PHE A 46 -0.56 8.15 -0.14
C PHE A 46 0.37 8.39 -1.34
N VAL A 47 -0.20 8.76 -2.50
CA VAL A 47 0.57 9.03 -3.73
C VAL A 47 1.50 10.22 -3.53
N GLN A 48 1.05 11.28 -2.86
CA GLN A 48 1.91 12.44 -2.54
C GLN A 48 3.11 12.06 -1.68
N ARG A 49 2.90 11.24 -0.64
CA ARG A 49 3.99 10.73 0.21
C ARG A 49 4.97 9.89 -0.60
N PHE A 50 4.47 8.99 -1.45
CA PHE A 50 5.28 8.15 -2.32
C PHE A 50 6.18 8.97 -3.26
N GLU A 51 5.61 9.96 -3.98
CA GLU A 51 6.38 10.83 -4.89
C GLU A 51 7.43 11.66 -4.14
N ASN A 52 7.13 12.14 -2.93
CA ASN A 52 8.08 12.87 -2.10
C ASN A 52 9.27 11.99 -1.68
N GLU A 53 9.03 10.74 -1.27
CA GLU A 53 10.09 9.78 -0.90
C GLU A 53 10.98 9.43 -2.10
N LEU A 54 10.39 9.26 -3.29
CA LEU A 54 11.16 9.06 -4.51
C LEU A 54 12.03 10.27 -4.84
N ALA A 55 11.48 11.49 -4.73
CA ALA A 55 12.23 12.72 -4.98
C ALA A 55 13.40 12.90 -3.99
N LEU A 56 13.24 12.50 -2.72
CA LEU A 56 14.31 12.52 -1.71
C LEU A 56 15.38 11.47 -1.99
N SER A 57 14.98 10.24 -2.32
CA SER A 57 15.89 9.16 -2.68
C SER A 57 16.74 9.52 -3.90
N ASN A 58 16.16 10.22 -4.87
CA ASN A 58 16.86 10.70 -6.06
C ASN A 58 17.89 11.82 -5.77
N ARG A 59 17.76 12.52 -4.64
CA ARG A 59 18.71 13.57 -4.20
C ARG A 59 19.86 13.02 -3.36
N ALA A 60 19.66 11.88 -2.69
CA ALA A 60 20.68 11.24 -1.86
C ALA A 60 21.67 10.35 -2.66
N GLY A 61 21.33 10.02 -3.91
CA GLY A 61 22.17 9.24 -4.83
C GLY A 61 22.96 10.07 -5.85
N GLY A 62 23.02 11.40 -5.69
CA GLY A 62 23.72 12.33 -6.58
C GLY A 62 24.96 12.95 -5.94
#